data_AF-A0A550I7K6-F1
#
_entry.id   AF-A0A550I7K6-F1
#
_cell.length_a   1.000
_cell.length_b   1.000
_cell.length_c   1.000
_cell.angle_alpha   90.00
_cell.angle_beta   90.00
_cell.angle_gamma   90.00
#
_symmetry.space_group_name_H-M   'P 1'
#
loop_
_entity.id
_entity.type
_entity.pdbx_description
1 polymer ?
#
loop_
_entity_poly.entity_id
_entity_poly.type
_entity_poly.pdbx_seq_one_letter_code
_entity_poly.pdbx_strand_id
1 'polypeptide(L)'
;MVLILLIPILLFSFLVYGISKNDKKLGEQDKALTDSSIKLLTFTFLSIIASVIISLQADIPASSGHGGFIYIIIPVISGVAILFLYLISLTIKPRKKIILGVLSIVLNIITGIICSITDF
;
A
#
# COMPACT_ATOMS: atom_id res chain seq x y z
N MET A 1 -18.42 2.10 -8.10
CA MET A 1 -17.54 0.90 -8.16
C MET A 1 -16.41 1.02 -9.18
N VAL A 2 -16.65 1.16 -10.49
CA VAL A 2 -15.58 1.17 -11.53
C VAL A 2 -14.55 2.29 -11.33
N LEU A 3 -14.99 3.47 -10.88
CA LEU A 3 -14.09 4.62 -10.63
C LEU A 3 -13.10 4.36 -9.49
N ILE A 4 -13.51 3.62 -8.46
CA ILE A 4 -12.68 3.31 -7.28
C ILE A 4 -11.55 2.33 -7.64
N LEU A 5 -11.78 1.44 -8.61
CA LEU A 5 -10.76 0.53 -9.14
C LEU A 5 -9.77 1.22 -10.09
N LEU A 6 -10.18 2.28 -10.79
CA LEU A 6 -9.32 3.04 -11.69
C LEU A 6 -8.29 3.90 -10.95
N ILE A 7 -8.63 4.41 -9.76
CA ILE A 7 -7.73 5.23 -8.94
C ILE A 7 -6.41 4.52 -8.62
N PRO A 8 -6.37 3.29 -8.06
CA PRO A 8 -5.12 2.61 -7.75
C PRO A 8 -4.32 2.23 -9.01
N ILE A 9 -4.99 1.94 -10.13
CA ILE A 9 -4.34 1.64 -11.42
C ILE A 9 -3.64 2.90 -11.95
N LEU A 10 -4.30 4.05 -11.93
CA LEU A 10 -3.73 5.33 -12.36
C LEU A 10 -2.59 5.78 -11.43
N LEU A 11 -2.74 5.61 -10.11
CA LEU A 11 -1.69 5.89 -9.13
C LEU A 11 -0.47 5.00 -9.33
N PHE A 12 -0.68 3.72 -9.60
CA PHE A 12 0.38 2.77 -9.92
C PHE A 12 1.11 3.15 -11.22
N SER A 13 0.39 3.43 -12.30
CA SER A 13 0.98 3.85 -13.57
C SER A 13 1.76 5.15 -13.45
N PHE A 14 1.25 6.14 -12.70
CA PHE A 14 1.93 7.42 -12.48
C PHE A 14 3.21 7.25 -11.66
N LEU A 15 3.17 6.47 -10.58
CA LEU A 15 4.35 6.16 -9.76
C LEU A 15 5.40 5.41 -10.58
N VAL A 16 5.02 4.34 -11.27
CA VAL A 16 5.93 3.55 -12.11
C VAL A 16 6.56 4.41 -13.22
N TYR A 17 5.77 5.27 -13.88
CA TYR A 17 6.25 6.17 -14.92
C TYR A 17 7.24 7.21 -14.37
N GLY A 18 6.90 7.88 -13.27
CA GLY A 18 7.78 8.87 -12.64
C GLY A 18 9.11 8.27 -12.17
N ILE A 19 9.09 7.00 -11.77
CA ILE A 19 10.28 6.25 -11.33
C ILE A 19 11.14 5.82 -12.52
N SER A 20 10.54 5.28 -13.58
CA SER A 20 11.27 4.79 -14.77
C SER A 20 12.05 5.92 -15.46
N LYS A 21 11.58 7.16 -15.36
CA LYS A 21 12.26 8.34 -15.92
C LYS A 21 13.48 8.79 -15.10
N ASN A 22 13.60 8.39 -13.83
CA ASN A 22 14.66 8.83 -12.91
C ASN A 22 15.87 7.87 -12.85
N ASP A 23 15.84 6.76 -13.59
CA ASP A 23 16.79 5.64 -13.49
C ASP A 23 18.18 5.89 -14.14
N LYS A 24 18.54 7.15 -14.43
CA LYS A 24 19.84 7.50 -15.03
C LYS A 24 20.99 7.70 -14.02
N LYS A 25 20.76 7.47 -12.71
CA LYS A 25 21.79 7.57 -11.67
C LYS A 25 22.00 6.24 -10.95
N LEU A 26 22.65 5.30 -11.65
CA LEU A 26 22.86 3.91 -11.23
C LEU A 26 23.80 3.73 -10.01
N GLY A 27 24.54 4.77 -9.59
CA GLY A 27 25.61 4.67 -8.58
C GLY A 27 25.16 4.59 -7.11
N GLU A 28 23.91 4.92 -6.78
CA GLU A 28 23.39 4.93 -5.39
C GLU A 28 22.40 3.79 -5.07
N GLN A 29 22.10 2.92 -6.05
CA GLN A 29 21.01 1.95 -5.93
C GLN A 29 21.27 0.77 -4.99
N ASP A 30 22.54 0.48 -4.68
CA ASP A 30 22.91 -0.67 -3.84
C ASP A 30 22.76 -0.41 -2.33
N LYS A 31 22.50 0.85 -1.91
CA LYS A 31 22.18 1.16 -0.52
C LYS A 31 20.72 0.79 -0.20
N ALA A 32 20.52 -0.01 0.85
CA ALA A 32 19.19 -0.41 1.33
C ALA A 32 18.36 0.80 1.78
N LEU A 33 18.89 1.63 2.68
CA LEU A 33 18.29 2.90 3.06
C LEU A 33 18.81 4.05 2.19
N THR A 34 17.88 4.73 1.53
CA THR A 34 18.07 5.97 0.79
C THR A 34 16.86 6.86 1.05
N ASP A 35 16.94 8.15 0.72
CA ASP A 35 15.79 9.06 0.81
C ASP A 35 14.53 8.50 0.13
N SER A 36 14.69 7.83 -1.00
CA SER A 36 13.60 7.15 -1.72
C SER A 36 13.01 6.00 -0.91
N SER A 37 13.84 5.20 -0.22
CA SER A 37 13.39 4.11 0.65
C SER A 37 12.57 4.65 1.83
N ILE A 38 13.01 5.77 2.42
CA ILE A 38 12.32 6.43 3.54
C ILE A 38 10.97 6.97 3.07
N LYS A 39 10.94 7.68 1.93
CA LYS A 39 9.69 8.15 1.33
C LYS A 39 8.71 7.01 1.06
N LEU A 40 9.18 5.91 0.47
CA LEU A 40 8.34 4.73 0.20
C LEU A 40 7.85 4.06 1.48
N LEU A 41 8.67 4.02 2.54
CA LEU A 41 8.26 3.53 3.86
C LEU A 41 7.14 4.40 4.43
N THR A 42 7.30 5.73 4.38
CA THR A 42 6.26 6.69 4.81
C THR A 42 4.97 6.51 4.00
N PHE A 43 5.06 6.41 2.67
CA PHE A 43 3.89 6.19 1.83
C PHE A 43 3.24 4.82 2.08
N THR A 44 4.03 3.79 2.36
CA THR A 44 3.50 2.48 2.74
C THR A 44 2.74 2.59 4.05
N PHE A 45 3.26 3.29 5.06
CA PHE A 45 2.55 3.54 6.31
C PHE A 45 1.24 4.34 6.09
N LEU A 46 1.30 5.44 5.33
CA LEU A 46 0.10 6.23 5.00
C LEU A 46 -0.95 5.42 4.23
N SER A 47 -0.52 4.47 3.39
CA SER A 47 -1.44 3.59 2.66
C SER A 47 -2.20 2.63 3.57
N ILE A 48 -1.67 2.28 4.75
CA ILE A 48 -2.40 1.51 5.77
C ILE A 48 -3.56 2.34 6.32
N ILE A 49 -3.29 3.61 6.67
CA ILE A 49 -4.33 4.54 7.14
C ILE A 49 -5.39 4.75 6.06
N ALA A 50 -4.96 4.98 4.82
CA ALA A 50 -5.88 5.11 3.69
C ALA A 50 -6.72 3.84 3.48
N SER A 51 -6.11 2.66 3.61
CA SER A 51 -6.79 1.36 3.52
C SER A 51 -7.90 1.22 4.57
N VAL A 52 -7.63 1.61 5.82
CA VAL A 52 -8.64 1.65 6.89
C VAL A 52 -9.76 2.63 6.56
N ILE A 53 -9.43 3.85 6.11
CA ILE A 53 -10.44 4.85 5.74
C ILE A 53 -11.34 4.35 4.61
N ILE A 54 -10.78 3.69 3.60
CA ILE A 54 -11.56 3.09 2.50
C ILE A 54 -12.45 1.97 3.03
N SER A 55 -11.89 1.08 3.85
CA SER A 55 -12.60 -0.05 4.44
C SER A 55 -13.80 0.39 5.30
N LEU A 56 -13.66 1.49 6.04
CA LEU A 56 -14.73 2.08 6.85
C LEU A 56 -15.85 2.76 6.04
N GLN A 57 -15.68 2.93 4.73
CA GLN A 57 -16.77 3.38 3.83
C GLN A 57 -17.69 2.23 3.41
N ALA A 58 -17.45 1.00 3.88
CA ALA A 58 -18.39 -0.11 3.70
C ALA A 58 -19.78 0.26 4.25
N ASP A 59 -20.83 -0.24 3.61
CA ASP A 59 -22.19 -0.18 4.15
C ASP A 59 -22.30 -1.18 5.31
N ILE A 60 -21.85 -0.77 6.51
CA ILE A 60 -21.87 -1.61 7.70
C ILE A 60 -23.31 -1.72 8.22
N PRO A 61 -23.92 -2.93 8.29
CA PRO A 61 -25.26 -3.10 8.81
C PRO A 61 -25.36 -2.67 10.27
N ALA A 62 -26.43 -1.98 10.64
CA ALA A 62 -26.66 -1.52 12.02
C ALA A 62 -26.76 -2.68 13.03
N SER A 63 -27.10 -3.89 12.58
CA SER A 63 -27.13 -5.11 13.39
C SER A 63 -25.74 -5.67 13.72
N SER A 64 -24.69 -5.18 13.07
CA SER A 64 -23.37 -5.81 13.14
C SER A 64 -22.66 -5.60 14.47
N GLY A 65 -23.14 -4.72 15.36
CA GLY A 65 -22.57 -4.55 16.71
C GLY A 65 -21.07 -4.27 16.68
N HIS A 66 -20.24 -5.29 16.92
CA HIS A 66 -18.77 -5.24 16.82
C HIS A 66 -18.22 -5.41 15.39
N GLY A 67 -19.05 -5.71 14.39
CA GLY A 67 -18.63 -6.00 13.02
C GLY A 67 -17.89 -4.85 12.33
N GLY A 68 -18.11 -3.60 12.74
CA GLY A 68 -17.31 -2.46 12.27
C GLY A 68 -15.82 -2.57 12.59
N PHE A 69 -15.43 -3.31 13.64
CA PHE A 69 -14.02 -3.51 13.99
C PHE A 69 -13.26 -4.34 12.96
N ILE A 70 -13.92 -5.25 12.25
CA ILE A 70 -13.24 -6.11 11.29
C ILE A 70 -12.68 -5.30 10.11
N TYR A 71 -13.39 -4.24 9.74
CA TYR A 71 -13.00 -3.26 8.72
C TYR A 71 -11.79 -2.41 9.15
N ILE A 72 -11.39 -2.43 10.43
CA ILE A 72 -10.16 -1.80 10.92
C ILE A 72 -9.06 -2.86 11.08
N ILE A 73 -9.37 -3.99 11.70
CA ILE A 73 -8.40 -5.03 12.04
C ILE A 73 -7.77 -5.63 10.79
N ILE A 74 -8.57 -6.00 9.78
CA ILE A 74 -8.04 -6.65 8.57
C ILE A 74 -7.05 -5.73 7.82
N PRO A 75 -7.40 -4.47 7.48
CA PRO A 75 -6.46 -3.56 6.82
C PRO A 75 -5.21 -3.24 7.64
N VAL A 76 -5.33 -3.15 8.97
CA VAL A 76 -4.17 -2.87 9.85
C VAL A 76 -3.21 -4.06 9.87
N ILE A 77 -3.72 -5.27 10.10
CA ILE A 77 -2.87 -6.47 10.17
C ILE A 77 -2.20 -6.73 8.82
N SER A 78 -2.96 -6.68 7.72
CA SER A 78 -2.39 -6.86 6.38
C SER A 78 -1.37 -5.77 6.04
N GLY A 79 -1.69 -4.52 6.39
CA GLY A 79 -0.85 -3.36 6.17
C GLY A 79 0.49 -3.43 6.88
N VAL A 80 0.46 -3.83 8.15
CA VAL A 80 1.66 -4.03 8.96
C VAL A 80 2.49 -5.20 8.42
N ALA A 81 1.86 -6.31 8.02
CA ALA A 81 2.57 -7.43 7.40
C ALA A 81 3.27 -7.02 6.10
N ILE A 82 2.61 -6.25 5.24
CA ILE A 82 3.18 -5.71 3.99
C ILE A 82 4.33 -4.75 4.26
N LEU A 83 4.23 -3.92 5.30
CA LEU A 83 5.31 -3.02 5.74
C LEU A 83 6.55 -3.82 6.17
N PHE A 84 6.38 -4.90 6.94
CA PHE A 84 7.48 -5.78 7.34
C PHE A 84 8.10 -6.50 6.14
N LEU A 85 7.28 -7.01 5.21
CA LEU A 85 7.77 -7.60 3.97
C LEU A 85 8.59 -6.60 3.16
N TYR A 86 8.16 -5.34 3.10
CA TYR A 86 8.91 -4.28 2.42
C TYR A 86 10.27 -4.06 3.08
N LEU A 87 10.33 -3.95 4.41
CA LEU A 87 11.57 -3.80 5.17
C LEU A 87 12.53 -4.96 4.97
N ILE A 88 12.05 -6.21 5.01
CA ILE A 88 12.86 -7.40 4.72
C ILE A 88 13.39 -7.34 3.28
N SER A 89 12.54 -6.94 2.35
CA SER A 89 12.90 -6.89 0.92
C SER A 89 13.94 -5.82 0.60
N LEU A 90 13.95 -4.70 1.35
CA LEU A 90 14.98 -3.67 1.27
C LEU A 90 16.38 -4.22 1.58
N THR A 91 16.47 -5.15 2.53
CA THR A 91 17.72 -5.80 2.93
C THR A 91 18.17 -6.85 1.91
N ILE A 92 17.25 -7.65 1.37
CA ILE A 92 17.59 -8.77 0.46
C ILE A 92 17.79 -8.30 -0.98
N LYS A 93 16.97 -7.36 -1.47
CA LYS A 93 16.94 -6.91 -2.88
C LYS A 93 16.84 -5.38 -2.97
N PRO A 94 17.87 -4.64 -2.52
CA PRO A 94 17.85 -3.17 -2.51
C PRO A 94 17.60 -2.55 -3.89
N ARG A 95 18.08 -3.19 -4.97
CA ARG A 95 17.82 -2.74 -6.35
C ARG A 95 16.34 -2.71 -6.75
N LYS A 96 15.51 -3.55 -6.13
CA LYS A 96 14.07 -3.64 -6.42
C LYS A 96 13.21 -2.87 -5.43
N LYS A 97 13.82 -2.11 -4.50
CA LYS A 97 13.12 -1.40 -3.43
C LYS A 97 12.02 -0.47 -3.91
N ILE A 98 12.15 0.09 -5.11
CA ILE A 98 11.13 1.00 -5.62
C ILE A 98 9.90 0.24 -6.08
N ILE A 99 10.09 -0.79 -6.92
CA ILE A 99 9.01 -1.66 -7.40
C ILE A 99 8.28 -2.30 -6.22
N LEU A 100 9.04 -2.79 -5.23
CA LEU A 100 8.50 -3.44 -4.05
C LEU A 100 7.73 -2.46 -3.16
N GLY A 101 8.22 -1.22 -2.98
CA GLY A 101 7.52 -0.20 -2.19
C GLY A 101 6.22 0.24 -2.84
N VAL A 102 6.23 0.46 -4.16
CA VAL A 102 5.01 0.78 -4.92
C VAL A 102 4.01 -0.38 -4.85
N LEU A 103 4.47 -1.63 -5.00
CA LEU A 103 3.62 -2.81 -4.88
C LEU A 103 3.00 -2.91 -3.48
N SER A 104 3.78 -2.67 -2.42
CA SER A 104 3.28 -2.64 -1.04
C SER A 104 2.17 -1.62 -0.84
N ILE A 105 2.34 -0.40 -1.36
CA ILE A 105 1.31 0.65 -1.30
C ILE A 105 0.04 0.20 -2.01
N VAL A 106 0.16 -0.34 -3.22
CA VAL A 106 -1.01 -0.80 -4.00
C VAL A 106 -1.74 -1.94 -3.29
N LEU A 107 -1.02 -2.92 -2.75
CA LEU A 107 -1.63 -4.05 -2.02
C LEU A 107 -2.38 -3.59 -0.76
N ASN A 108 -1.85 -2.59 -0.04
CA ASN A 108 -2.55 -2.01 1.10
C ASN A 108 -3.87 -1.37 0.67
N ILE A 109 -3.85 -0.54 -0.38
CA ILE A 109 -5.06 0.10 -0.91
C ILE A 109 -6.07 -0.93 -1.41
N ILE A 110 -5.62 -1.96 -2.13
CA ILE A 110 -6.48 -3.06 -2.60
C ILE A 110 -7.14 -3.76 -1.41
N THR A 111 -6.42 -4.00 -0.32
CA THR A 111 -7.00 -4.65 0.87
C THR A 111 -8.14 -3.82 1.46
N GLY A 112 -7.99 -2.50 1.49
CA GLY A 112 -9.03 -1.59 1.97
C GLY A 112 -10.26 -1.62 1.07
N ILE A 113 -10.05 -1.62 -0.26
CA ILE A 113 -11.12 -1.76 -1.25
C ILE A 113 -11.84 -3.11 -1.08
N ILE A 114 -11.11 -4.22 -0.98
CA ILE A 114 -11.70 -5.55 -0.80
C ILE A 114 -12.53 -5.57 0.48
N CYS A 115 -12.02 -5.02 1.58
CA CYS A 115 -12.80 -4.95 2.81
C CYS A 115 -14.05 -4.09 2.62
N SER A 116 -13.96 -2.96 1.90
CA SER A 116 -15.11 -2.08 1.68
C SER A 116 -16.26 -2.67 0.86
N ILE A 117 -15.97 -3.67 0.01
CA ILE A 117 -16.96 -4.31 -0.87
C ILE A 117 -17.37 -5.71 -0.40
N THR A 118 -16.70 -6.24 0.62
CA THR A 118 -16.98 -7.57 1.18
C THR A 118 -17.87 -7.40 2.40
N ASP A 119 -19.01 -8.10 2.40
CA ASP A 119 -19.84 -8.22 3.58
C ASP A 119 -19.23 -9.30 4.49
N PHE A 120 -18.79 -8.89 5.69
CA PHE A 120 -18.22 -9.77 6.71
C PHE A 120 -19.25 -10.18 7.77
#